data_AF-A0A1Y3BL50-F1
#
_entry.id   AF-A0A1Y3BL50-F1
#
_cell.length_a   1.000
_cell.length_b   1.000
_cell.length_c   1.000
_cell.angle_alpha   90.00
_cell.angle_beta   90.00
_cell.angle_gamma   90.00
#
_symmetry.space_group_name_H-M   'P 1'
#
loop_
_entity.id
_entity.type
_entity.pdbx_description
1 polymer ?
#
loop_
_entity_poly.entity_id
_entity_poly.type
_entity_poly.pdbx_seq_one_letter_code
_entity_poly.pdbx_strand_id
1 'polypeptide(L)' 'MPSVNYARLKTNLSLAIQRLKLLEKKKTESAQKSRKEIADYIENGKIERAKIRVEHIIREDYLVEAME' A
#
# COMPACT_ATOMS: atom_id res chain seq x y z
N MET A 1 -14.22 -21.24 -29.99
CA MET A 1 -13.25 -20.46 -29.19
C MET A 1 -14.02 -19.63 -28.17
N PRO A 2 -13.58 -19.53 -26.91
CA PRO A 2 -14.25 -18.63 -25.97
C PRO A 2 -14.14 -17.19 -26.50
N SER A 3 -15.29 -16.54 -26.67
CA SER A 3 -15.36 -15.13 -27.09
C SER A 3 -15.20 -14.22 -25.88
N VAL A 4 -14.53 -13.09 -26.07
CA VAL A 4 -14.33 -12.10 -25.00
C VAL A 4 -15.67 -11.49 -24.62
N ASN A 5 -16.05 -11.58 -23.35
CA ASN A 5 -17.23 -10.91 -22.82
C ASN A 5 -16.88 -9.49 -22.36
N TYR A 6 -17.13 -8.52 -23.24
CA TYR A 6 -16.83 -7.11 -22.99
C TYR A 6 -17.63 -6.49 -21.84
N ALA A 7 -18.87 -6.95 -21.59
CA ALA A 7 -19.68 -6.44 -20.47
C ALA A 7 -19.05 -6.86 -19.12
N ARG A 8 -18.63 -8.12 -19.01
CA ARG A 8 -17.93 -8.62 -17.82
C ARG A 8 -16.57 -7.94 -17.64
N LEU A 9 -15.84 -7.71 -18.73
CA LEU A 9 -14.57 -6.98 -18.69
C LEU A 9 -14.76 -5.56 -18.15
N LYS A 10 -15.74 -4.82 -18.68
CA LYS A 10 -16.05 -3.46 -18.22
C LYS A 10 -16.38 -3.41 -16.73
N THR A 11 -17.22 -4.32 -16.24
CA THR A 11 -17.56 -4.39 -14.81
C THR A 11 -16.34 -4.70 -13.95
N ASN A 12 -15.51 -5.66 -14.36
CA ASN A 12 -14.29 -6.01 -13.63
C ASN A 12 -13.28 -4.86 -13.58
N LEU A 13 -13.13 -4.10 -14.68
CA LEU A 13 -12.26 -2.93 -14.72
C LEU A 13 -12.76 -1.82 -13.77
N SER A 14 -14.06 -1.52 -13.76
CA SER A 14 -14.63 -0.55 -12.82
C SER A 14 -14.42 -0.96 -11.36
N LEU A 15 -14.62 -2.25 -11.05
CA LEU A 15 -14.38 -2.79 -9.70
C LEU A 15 -12.90 -2.73 -9.32
N ALA A 16 -12.00 -3.03 -10.26
CA ALA A 16 -10.56 -2.95 -10.03
C ALA A 16 -10.13 -1.52 -9.70
N ILE A 17 -10.61 -0.52 -10.46
CA ILE A 17 -10.33 0.91 -10.20
C ILE A 17 -10.81 1.32 -8.80
N GLN A 18 -12.04 0.95 -8.42
CA GLN A 18 -12.56 1.27 -7.09
C GLN A 18 -11.74 0.60 -5.97
N ARG A 19 -11.29 -0.64 -6.20
CA ARG A 19 -10.48 -1.39 -5.25
C ARG A 19 -9.08 -0.79 -5.08
N LEU A 20 -8.45 -0.35 -6.17
CA LEU A 20 -7.15 0.33 -6.14
C LEU A 20 -7.24 1.61 -5.29
N LYS A 21 -8.22 2.48 -5.57
CA LYS A 21 -8.45 3.71 -4.78
C LYS A 21 -8.67 3.46 -3.29
N LEU A 22 -9.39 2.40 -2.94
CA LEU A 22 -9.61 2.03 -1.54
C LEU A 22 -8.31 1.52 -0.88
N LEU A 23 -7.53 0.72 -1.60
CA LEU A 23 -6.26 0.18 -1.12
C LEU A 23 -5.22 1.27 -0.93
N GLU A 24 -5.12 2.22 -1.85
CA GLU A 24 -4.28 3.40 -1.78
C GLU A 24 -4.57 4.17 -0.47
N LYS A 25 -5.82 4.59 -0.25
CA LYS A 25 -6.22 5.30 0.98
C LYS A 25 -5.86 4.53 2.25
N LYS A 26 -6.17 3.23 2.29
CA LYS A 26 -5.88 2.37 3.44
C LYS A 26 -4.38 2.27 3.71
N LYS A 27 -3.55 2.17 2.66
CA LYS A 27 -2.11 2.05 2.78
C LYS A 27 -1.46 3.36 3.21
N THR A 28 -1.93 4.50 2.70
CA THR A 28 -1.48 5.83 3.13
C THR A 28 -1.72 6.07 4.63
N GLU A 29 -2.90 5.71 5.14
CA GLU A 29 -3.19 5.77 6.59
C GLU A 29 -2.29 4.83 7.41
N SER A 30 -2.00 3.63 6.90
CA SER A 30 -1.10 2.66 7.54
C SER A 30 0.35 3.16 7.58
N ALA A 31 0.81 3.83 6.52
CA ALA A 31 2.16 4.40 6.44
C ALA A 31 2.36 5.52 7.47
N GLN A 32 1.35 6.35 7.72
CA GLN A 32 1.41 7.36 8.78
C GLN A 32 1.59 6.75 10.18
N LYS A 33 0.84 5.69 10.51
CA LYS A 33 1.01 4.98 11.79
C LYS A 33 2.39 4.35 11.92
N SER A 34 2.87 3.73 10.85
CA SER A 34 4.18 3.08 10.80
C SER A 34 5.34 4.07 11.01
N ARG A 35 5.20 5.31 10.53
CA ARG A 35 6.19 6.37 10.78
C ARG A 35 6.29 6.75 12.25
N LYS A 36 5.18 6.73 12.98
CA LYS A 36 5.17 6.95 14.43
C LYS A 36 5.89 5.83 15.18
N GLU A 37 5.68 4.57 14.78
CA GLU A 37 6.39 3.41 15.38
C GLU A 37 7.91 3.52 15.21
N ILE A 38 8.39 4.08 14.10
CA ILE A 38 9.83 4.32 13.89
C ILE A 38 10.36 5.34 14.90
N ALA A 39 9.62 6.42 15.15
CA ALA A 39 10.00 7.41 16.15
C ALA A 39 10.10 6.75 17.54
N ASP A 40 9.11 5.93 17.90
CA ASP A 40 9.11 5.19 19.17
C ASP A 40 10.31 4.22 19.26
N TYR A 41 10.70 3.55 18.17
CA TYR A 41 11.88 2.68 18.16
C TYR A 41 13.19 3.46 18.33
N ILE A 42 13.30 4.64 17.74
CA ILE A 42 14.48 5.50 17.88
C ILE A 42 14.60 6.03 19.31
N GLU A 43 13.49 6.51 19.90
CA GLU A 43 13.45 7.02 21.27
C GLU A 43 13.83 5.93 22.29
N ASN A 44 13.40 4.69 22.05
CA ASN A 44 13.77 3.53 22.88
C ASN A 44 15.18 2.94 22.58
N GLY A 45 15.98 3.59 21.72
CA GLY A 45 17.34 3.15 21.36
C GLY A 45 17.41 1.89 20.48
N LYS A 46 16.28 1.43 19.91
CA LYS A 46 16.17 0.22 19.08
C LYS A 46 16.47 0.51 17.60
N ILE A 47 17.68 1.01 17.32
CA ILE A 47 18.07 1.51 15.99
C ILE A 47 17.96 0.43 14.90
N GLU A 48 18.40 -0.81 15.17
CA GLU A 48 18.35 -1.87 14.17
C GLU A 48 16.90 -2.25 13.79
N ARG A 49 16.01 -2.23 14.78
CA ARG A 49 14.57 -2.45 14.56
C ARG A 49 13.96 -1.30 13.75
N ALA A 50 14.36 -0.07 14.02
CA ALA A 50 13.93 1.10 13.28
C ALA A 50 14.35 1.01 11.80
N LYS A 51 15.58 0.59 11.51
CA LYS A 51 16.06 0.39 10.12
C LYS A 51 15.22 -0.61 9.34
N ILE A 52 14.97 -1.79 9.90
CA ILE A 52 14.12 -2.82 9.28
C ILE A 52 12.72 -2.25 9.02
N ARG A 53 12.18 -1.46 9.96
CA ARG A 53 10.86 -0.86 9.82
C ARG A 53 10.82 0.20 8.71
N VAL A 54 11.87 1.01 8.58
CA VAL A 54 12.02 2.00 7.50
C VAL A 54 12.02 1.31 6.13
N GLU A 55 12.78 0.23 5.94
CA GLU A 55 12.78 -0.52 4.67
C GLU A 55 11.40 -1.04 4.29
N HIS A 56 10.63 -1.51 5.27
CA HIS A 56 9.25 -1.95 5.04
C HIS A 56 8.37 -0.79 4.56
N ILE A 57 8.50 0.40 5.16
CA ILE A 57 7.72 1.58 4.74
C ILE A 57 8.09 1.99 3.32
N ILE A 58 9.37 2.06 2.98
CA ILE A 58 9.83 2.41 1.63
C ILE A 58 9.23 1.44 0.59
N ARG A 59 9.19 0.15 0.88
CA ARG A 59 8.57 -0.85 0.00
C ARG A 59 7.06 -0.64 -0.13
N GLU A 60 6.38 -0.26 0.95
CA GLU A 60 4.95 0.04 0.89
C GLU A 60 4.66 1.33 0.11
N ASP A 61 5.48 2.37 0.25
CA ASP A 61 5.33 3.62 -0.49
C ASP A 61 5.47 3.38 -2.00
N TYR A 62 6.47 2.61 -2.44
CA TYR A 62 6.59 2.21 -3.85
C TYR A 62 5.39 1.40 -4.36
N LEU A 63 4.78 0.58 -3.50
CA LEU A 63 3.61 -0.20 -3.87
C LEU A 63 2.38 0.70 -4.03
N VAL A 64 2.24 1.74 -3.19
CA VAL A 64 1.16 2.72 -3.32
C VAL A 64 1.32 3.55 -4.59
N GLU A 65 2.53 4.04 -4.89
CA GLU A 65 2.83 4.75 -6.13
C GLU A 65 2.53 3.91 -7.39
N ALA A 66 2.75 2.60 -7.33
CA ALA A 66 2.42 1.70 -8.43
C ALA A 66 0.91 1.42 -8.60
N MET A 67 0.08 1.79 -7.62
CA MET A 67 -1.37 1.62 -7.65
C MET A 67 -2.12 2.88 -8.15
N GLU A 68 -1.44 4.04 -8.17
CA GLU A 68 -1.91 5.30 -8.78
C GLU A 68 -1.85 5.25 -10.31
#